data_AF-A0A822ASW9-F1
#
_entry.id   AF-A0A822ASW9-F1
#
_cell.length_a   1.000
_cell.length_b   1.000
_cell.length_c   1.000
_cell.angle_alpha   90.00
_cell.angle_beta   90.00
_cell.angle_gamma   90.00
#
_symmetry.space_group_name_H-M   'P 1'
#
loop_
_entity.id
_entity.type
_entity.pdbx_description
1 polymer ?
#
loop_
_entity_poly.entity_id
_entity_poly.type
_entity_poly.pdbx_seq_one_letter_code
_entity_poly.pdbx_strand_id
1 'polypeptide(L)'
;MANQKSPGGGYRRGDGAQEENLLRRSNYCLSLDVEMDESNRSERFHCAADGQLKQFFKADRMYPMEEFGAVYTSGITVFRHSEDRGYAFLDEPVYEVCAIAMAAYREPKLDKQMLTGTAAAGMRKKIENIFAIAYHQNHDCLVLSALGCGAFKNPPEHVAALFKSVISQYAGYFRSIHFAIIDDHNTGNHLNPKGNFLPFQKELDGKTFHPQSLQSVSMASGPFRLLNKVGSDGQLDLSDVHIFELIPCKYGAQCHDLYDDQHIKSFSHPPICPNQSACKNTDDNVHMFSFVHRTKCRDGGECKKITDEQHLHHYEHPETCPQGGACTNTSPEHLLAYLHLPLCPRGLTCMHYLAHEYAHLRAYRHCRKKCSHENFCANFHDEQHLQDFDHSFPKPCPFTPFH
;
A
#
# COMPACT_ATOMS: atom_id res chain seq x y z
N MET A 1 -1.33 16.55 15.51
CA MET A 1 -2.76 16.51 15.10
C MET A 1 -3.20 17.94 14.83
N ALA A 2 -3.63 18.29 13.62
CA ALA A 2 -3.98 19.66 13.29
C ALA A 2 -5.49 19.89 13.24
N ASN A 3 -5.93 21.10 13.54
CA ASN A 3 -7.26 21.58 13.25
C ASN A 3 -7.34 21.92 11.76
N GLN A 4 -8.46 21.60 11.10
CA GLN A 4 -8.60 21.89 9.66
C GLN A 4 -8.84 23.37 9.38
N LYS A 5 -9.49 24.09 10.29
CA LYS A 5 -10.02 25.44 10.03
C LYS A 5 -9.09 26.55 10.50
N SER A 6 -8.40 26.34 11.61
CA SER A 6 -7.64 27.40 12.29
C SER A 6 -6.28 26.87 12.75
N PRO A 7 -5.19 27.60 12.50
CA PRO A 7 -3.87 27.17 12.94
C PRO A 7 -3.80 27.09 14.46
N GLY A 8 -3.33 25.97 14.98
CA GLY A 8 -3.19 25.82 16.42
C GLY A 8 -4.50 25.60 17.17
N GLY A 9 -5.60 25.36 16.47
CA GLY A 9 -6.92 25.20 17.08
C GLY A 9 -7.27 26.38 17.98
N GLY A 10 -7.44 26.13 19.28
CA GLY A 10 -7.80 27.12 20.28
C GLY A 10 -6.65 27.62 21.15
N TYR A 11 -5.39 27.53 20.70
CA TYR A 11 -4.24 27.72 21.60
C TYR A 11 -4.21 29.07 22.33
N ARG A 12 -4.69 30.14 21.67
CA ARG A 12 -4.81 31.51 22.24
C ARG A 12 -5.91 31.64 23.30
N ARG A 13 -6.92 30.76 23.28
CA ARG A 13 -8.05 30.79 24.22
C ARG A 13 -7.81 29.93 25.47
N GLY A 14 -6.74 29.14 25.48
CA GLY A 14 -6.46 28.20 26.57
C GLY A 14 -7.04 26.81 26.36
N ASP A 15 -7.50 26.46 25.15
CA ASP A 15 -7.96 25.10 24.85
C ASP A 15 -6.78 24.10 25.02
N GLY A 16 -7.05 22.90 25.53
CA GLY A 16 -6.04 21.94 25.98
C GLY A 16 -6.03 20.63 25.20
N ALA A 17 -5.68 20.66 23.92
CA ALA A 17 -5.40 19.46 23.13
C ALA A 17 -3.95 19.47 22.59
N GLN A 18 -3.56 18.42 21.87
CA GLN A 18 -2.16 18.21 21.46
C GLN A 18 -1.61 19.35 20.59
N GLU A 19 -2.41 19.87 19.65
CA GLU A 19 -2.00 20.98 18.78
C GLU A 19 -1.69 22.23 19.60
N GLU A 20 -2.61 22.59 20.49
CA GLU A 20 -2.51 23.75 21.35
C GLU A 20 -1.29 23.65 22.28
N ASN A 21 -1.03 22.47 22.83
CA ASN A 21 0.12 22.22 23.67
C ASN A 21 1.45 22.40 22.89
N LEU A 22 1.52 21.89 21.65
CA LEU A 22 2.70 22.05 20.80
C LEU A 22 2.97 23.53 20.48
N LEU A 23 1.94 24.29 20.09
CA LEU A 23 2.12 25.71 19.76
C LEU A 23 2.48 26.55 20.98
N ARG A 24 1.93 26.27 22.16
CA ARG A 24 2.29 27.01 23.39
C ARG A 24 3.71 26.74 23.85
N ARG A 25 4.32 25.64 23.44
CA ARG A 25 5.63 25.18 23.93
C ARG A 25 6.78 25.41 22.96
N SER A 26 6.49 25.90 21.77
CA SER A 26 7.45 26.02 20.69
C SER A 26 7.25 27.31 19.90
N ASN A 27 8.16 27.55 18.97
CA ASN A 27 8.02 28.62 17.98
C ASN A 27 7.15 28.17 16.78
N TYR A 28 6.50 27.00 16.85
CA TYR A 28 5.72 26.45 15.74
C TYR A 28 4.56 27.36 15.31
N CYS A 29 4.01 28.14 16.25
CA CYS A 29 3.00 29.15 15.93
C CYS A 29 3.47 30.15 14.87
N LEU A 30 4.76 30.51 14.85
CA LEU A 30 5.33 31.41 13.83
C LEU A 30 5.24 30.83 12.42
N SER A 31 5.12 29.51 12.29
CA SER A 31 5.00 28.84 10.99
C SER A 31 3.57 28.59 10.54
N LEU A 32 2.63 28.37 11.47
CA LEU A 32 1.24 28.02 11.14
C LEU A 32 0.27 29.20 11.25
N ASP A 33 0.51 30.08 12.21
CA ASP A 33 -0.35 31.24 12.49
C ASP A 33 0.13 32.44 11.66
N VAL A 34 -0.53 32.68 10.52
CA VAL A 34 -0.20 33.74 9.56
C VAL A 34 -0.16 35.13 10.21
N GLU A 35 -0.95 35.35 11.26
CA GLU A 35 -0.93 36.62 12.01
C GLU A 35 0.39 36.84 12.78
N MET A 36 1.14 35.77 13.03
CA MET A 36 2.45 35.79 13.70
C MET A 36 3.63 35.57 12.74
N ASP A 37 3.39 35.53 11.44
CA ASP A 37 4.40 35.18 10.45
C ASP A 37 5.48 36.26 10.27
N GLU A 38 6.66 36.00 10.84
CA GLU A 38 7.93 36.65 10.52
C GLU A 38 8.61 35.88 9.37
N SER A 39 8.46 36.38 8.14
CA SER A 39 8.71 35.71 6.85
C SER A 39 10.12 35.17 6.56
N ASN A 40 11.07 35.23 7.51
CA ASN A 40 12.50 34.98 7.27
C ASN A 40 13.14 33.87 8.14
N ARG A 41 12.39 33.06 8.92
CA ARG A 41 13.00 32.14 9.91
C ARG A 41 12.80 30.64 9.69
N SER A 42 11.85 30.20 8.88
CA SER A 42 11.62 28.76 8.65
C SER A 42 11.35 28.45 7.18
N GLU A 43 11.94 27.37 6.68
CA GLU A 43 11.54 26.79 5.40
C GLU A 43 10.19 26.09 5.58
N ARG A 44 9.23 26.43 4.72
CA ARG A 44 7.86 25.92 4.78
C ARG A 44 7.52 25.24 3.49
N PHE A 45 6.97 24.04 3.59
CA PHE A 45 6.46 23.33 2.45
C PHE A 45 4.99 22.99 2.67
N HIS A 46 4.15 23.39 1.73
CA HIS A 46 2.76 22.98 1.67
C HIS A 46 2.66 21.79 0.73
N CYS A 47 1.99 20.74 1.18
CA CYS A 47 1.49 19.70 0.30
C CYS A 47 0.03 20.01 0.01
N ALA A 48 -0.27 20.49 -1.19
CA ALA A 48 -1.65 20.71 -1.64
C ALA A 48 -2.33 19.37 -1.94
N ALA A 49 -3.64 19.41 -2.23
CA ALA A 49 -4.38 18.22 -2.63
C ALA A 49 -3.80 17.53 -3.89
N ASP A 50 -3.00 18.27 -4.68
CA ASP A 50 -2.27 17.79 -5.87
C ASP A 50 -1.02 16.95 -5.55
N GLY A 51 -0.67 16.81 -4.26
CA GLY A 51 0.47 16.01 -3.82
C GLY A 51 1.84 16.65 -4.00
N GLN A 52 1.91 17.88 -4.49
CA GLN A 52 3.18 18.58 -4.68
C GLN A 52 3.61 19.28 -3.39
N LEU A 53 4.84 19.02 -2.93
CA LEU A 53 5.50 19.78 -1.87
C LEU A 53 6.07 21.08 -2.46
N LYS A 54 5.36 22.18 -2.28
CA LYS A 54 5.76 23.51 -2.77
C LYS A 54 6.28 24.35 -1.61
N GLN A 55 7.43 24.99 -1.81
CA GLN A 55 7.93 26.00 -0.86
C GLN A 55 6.98 27.20 -0.86
N PHE A 56 6.56 27.65 0.33
CA PHE A 56 5.46 28.62 0.48
C PHE A 56 5.92 29.96 1.05
N PHE A 57 5.23 31.04 0.65
CA PHE A 57 5.45 32.40 1.14
C PHE A 57 4.17 33.01 1.73
N LYS A 58 4.31 34.06 2.54
CA LYS A 58 3.27 34.71 3.38
C LYS A 58 1.93 35.06 2.70
N ALA A 59 1.89 35.14 1.37
CA ALA A 59 0.68 35.52 0.62
C ALA A 59 -0.32 34.36 0.44
N ASP A 60 0.08 33.12 0.68
CA ASP A 60 -0.72 31.94 0.40
C ASP A 60 -1.53 31.49 1.63
N ARG A 61 -2.83 31.22 1.44
CA ARG A 61 -3.71 30.77 2.53
C ARG A 61 -3.43 29.32 2.89
N MET A 62 -2.80 29.07 4.04
CA MET A 62 -2.57 27.73 4.60
C MET A 62 -3.82 27.11 5.22
N TYR A 63 -4.72 27.96 5.71
CA TYR A 63 -5.96 27.58 6.37
C TYR A 63 -7.16 28.29 5.73
N PRO A 64 -8.34 27.63 5.67
CA PRO A 64 -8.59 26.25 6.07
C PRO A 64 -7.83 25.24 5.19
N MET A 65 -7.32 24.17 5.80
CA MET A 65 -6.60 23.12 5.09
C MET A 65 -7.52 22.41 4.10
N GLU A 66 -7.02 22.22 2.88
CA GLU A 66 -7.68 21.42 1.85
C GLU A 66 -7.85 19.96 2.29
N GLU A 67 -8.78 19.26 1.66
CA GLU A 67 -8.92 17.83 1.87
C GLU A 67 -7.65 17.10 1.40
N PHE A 68 -7.13 16.21 2.24
CA PHE A 68 -5.81 15.56 2.11
C PHE A 68 -4.58 16.49 2.17
N GLY A 69 -4.75 17.80 2.26
CA GLY A 69 -3.67 18.76 2.39
C GLY A 69 -2.93 18.64 3.74
N ALA A 70 -1.65 18.99 3.71
CA ALA A 70 -0.79 18.99 4.89
C ALA A 70 0.22 20.15 4.85
N VAL A 71 0.75 20.50 6.02
CA VAL A 71 1.84 21.47 6.14
C VAL A 71 3.05 20.78 6.77
N TYR A 72 4.20 20.90 6.13
CA TYR A 72 5.49 20.49 6.70
C TYR A 72 6.29 21.73 7.13
N THR A 73 6.84 21.65 8.33
CA THR A 73 7.67 22.70 8.92
C THR A 73 8.93 22.08 9.53
N SER A 74 10.09 22.63 9.20
CA SER A 74 11.39 22.34 9.82
C SER A 74 11.86 23.49 10.72
N GLY A 75 12.92 23.27 11.51
CA GLY A 75 13.53 24.32 12.35
C GLY A 75 12.71 24.73 13.58
N ILE A 76 11.78 23.89 14.03
CA ILE A 76 10.97 24.18 15.22
C ILE A 76 11.85 24.03 16.46
N THR A 77 11.77 25.02 17.35
CA THR A 77 12.39 24.98 18.68
C THR A 77 11.31 24.78 19.73
N VAL A 78 11.41 23.71 20.51
CA VAL A 78 10.58 23.47 21.70
C VAL A 78 11.34 23.99 22.91
N PHE A 79 10.78 24.99 23.59
CA PHE A 79 11.46 25.72 24.67
C PHE A 79 10.67 25.76 25.98
N ARG A 80 9.50 25.11 26.05
CA ARG A 80 8.74 24.96 27.31
C ARG A 80 8.38 23.51 27.64
N HIS A 81 8.31 23.25 28.94
CA HIS A 81 7.72 22.04 29.52
C HIS A 81 6.21 21.92 29.21
N SER A 82 5.66 20.75 29.50
CA SER A 82 4.25 20.42 29.34
C SER A 82 3.33 21.23 30.27
N GLU A 83 2.03 21.13 30.02
CA GLU A 83 0.99 21.87 30.73
C GLU A 83 0.93 21.56 32.23
N ASP A 84 1.11 20.30 32.59
CA ASP A 84 1.17 19.82 33.99
C ASP A 84 2.35 20.41 34.78
N ARG A 85 3.37 20.92 34.07
CA ARG A 85 4.51 21.65 34.63
C ARG A 85 4.39 23.17 34.48
N GLY A 86 3.19 23.67 34.16
CA GLY A 86 2.89 25.09 34.05
C GLY A 86 3.59 25.79 32.90
N TYR A 87 4.01 25.06 31.85
CA TYR A 87 4.72 25.63 30.70
C TYR A 87 6.01 26.39 31.07
N ALA A 88 6.70 25.98 32.14
CA ALA A 88 8.01 26.52 32.51
C ALA A 88 9.01 26.38 31.34
N PHE A 89 9.97 27.31 31.24
CA PHE A 89 11.03 27.19 30.24
C PHE A 89 11.86 25.93 30.48
N LEU A 90 12.30 25.30 29.40
CA LEU A 90 13.28 24.21 29.47
C LEU A 90 14.66 24.81 29.75
N ASP A 91 15.44 24.18 30.62
CA ASP A 91 16.85 24.52 30.81
C ASP A 91 17.64 24.30 29.51
N GLU A 92 17.29 23.25 28.78
CA GLU A 92 17.85 22.91 27.46
C GLU A 92 16.71 22.78 26.43
N PRO A 93 16.51 23.79 25.57
CA PRO A 93 15.52 23.71 24.49
C PRO A 93 15.88 22.62 23.47
N VAL A 94 14.85 22.04 22.85
CA VAL A 94 15.01 21.07 21.76
C VAL A 94 14.94 21.83 20.44
N TYR A 95 16.03 21.83 19.68
CA TYR A 95 16.18 22.52 18.39
C TYR A 95 15.93 21.57 17.20
N GLU A 96 15.77 22.13 16.01
CA GLU A 96 15.64 21.41 14.73
C GLU A 96 14.54 20.35 14.69
N VAL A 97 13.45 20.58 15.43
CA VAL A 97 12.27 19.70 15.37
C VAL A 97 11.54 19.94 14.05
N CYS A 98 11.13 18.85 13.39
CA CYS A 98 10.28 18.88 12.22
C CYS A 98 8.85 18.44 12.59
N ALA A 99 7.84 19.02 11.95
CA ALA A 99 6.44 18.68 12.18
C ALA A 99 5.65 18.61 10.88
N ILE A 100 4.67 17.71 10.86
CA ILE A 100 3.65 17.61 9.81
C ILE A 100 2.29 17.90 10.44
N ALA A 101 1.66 18.99 10.01
CA ALA A 101 0.29 19.34 10.36
C ALA A 101 -0.67 18.65 9.38
N MET A 102 -1.43 17.67 9.88
CA MET A 102 -2.48 16.95 9.15
C MET A 102 -3.75 16.93 9.99
N ALA A 103 -4.88 17.30 9.37
CA ALA A 103 -6.18 17.34 10.02
C ALA A 103 -6.95 16.03 9.81
N ALA A 104 -7.27 15.35 10.91
CA ALA A 104 -8.19 14.22 10.96
C ALA A 104 -9.64 14.66 10.70
N TYR A 105 -10.52 13.71 10.36
CA TYR A 105 -11.96 14.00 10.26
C TYR A 105 -12.55 14.32 11.61
N ARG A 106 -13.38 15.36 11.69
CA ARG A 106 -14.10 15.74 12.90
C ARG A 106 -15.47 15.07 12.94
N GLU A 107 -15.72 14.28 13.97
CA GLU A 107 -16.96 13.53 14.21
C GLU A 107 -17.45 12.77 12.95
N PRO A 108 -16.59 11.92 12.36
CA PRO A 108 -16.96 11.21 11.13
C PRO A 108 -18.15 10.28 11.35
N LYS A 109 -18.92 10.05 10.29
CA LYS A 109 -19.96 9.01 10.31
C LYS A 109 -19.32 7.63 10.53
N LEU A 110 -19.90 6.90 11.48
CA LEU A 110 -19.47 5.56 11.85
C LEU A 110 -20.50 4.52 11.40
N ASP A 111 -20.01 3.37 10.99
CA ASP A 111 -20.78 2.13 10.92
C ASP A 111 -20.35 1.24 12.10
N LYS A 112 -21.28 1.04 13.05
CA LYS A 112 -20.99 0.49 14.38
C LYS A 112 -19.92 1.31 15.11
N GLN A 113 -18.71 0.77 15.29
CA GLN A 113 -17.56 1.43 15.92
C GLN A 113 -16.41 1.66 14.94
N MET A 114 -16.70 1.63 13.64
CA MET A 114 -15.71 1.79 12.57
C MET A 114 -16.06 3.01 11.72
N LEU A 115 -15.06 3.73 11.23
CA LEU A 115 -15.25 4.67 10.13
C LEU A 115 -15.99 4.00 8.97
N THR A 116 -16.98 4.70 8.39
CA THR A 116 -17.60 4.31 7.12
C THR A 116 -16.55 4.17 6.01
N GLY A 117 -16.83 3.40 4.95
CA GLY A 117 -15.86 3.15 3.86
C GLY A 117 -15.24 4.43 3.29
N THR A 118 -16.02 5.46 2.98
CA THR A 118 -15.50 6.75 2.50
C THR A 118 -14.58 7.43 3.53
N ALA A 119 -14.96 7.46 4.80
CA ALA A 119 -14.15 8.08 5.86
C ALA A 119 -12.89 7.27 6.17
N ALA A 120 -12.96 5.93 6.10
CA ALA A 120 -11.81 5.05 6.28
C ALA A 120 -10.79 5.23 5.15
N ALA A 121 -11.26 5.26 3.89
CA ALA A 121 -10.39 5.49 2.73
C ALA A 121 -9.71 6.86 2.81
N GLY A 122 -10.47 7.90 3.15
CA GLY A 122 -9.92 9.24 3.31
C GLY A 122 -8.97 9.39 4.50
N MET A 123 -9.25 8.73 5.63
CA MET A 123 -8.34 8.72 6.78
C MET A 123 -7.04 7.99 6.45
N ARG A 124 -7.14 6.84 5.77
CA ARG A 124 -5.98 6.10 5.28
C ARG A 124 -5.12 6.99 4.37
N LYS A 125 -5.74 7.70 3.42
CA LYS A 125 -5.05 8.64 2.53
C LYS A 125 -4.33 9.76 3.29
N LYS A 126 -4.96 10.34 4.31
CA LYS A 126 -4.32 11.33 5.21
C LYS A 126 -3.11 10.74 5.94
N ILE A 127 -3.22 9.50 6.44
CA ILE A 127 -2.09 8.80 7.07
C ILE A 127 -0.96 8.56 6.04
N GLU A 128 -1.28 8.13 4.83
CA GLU A 128 -0.29 7.93 3.76
C GLU A 128 0.45 9.22 3.42
N ASN A 129 -0.25 10.35 3.35
CA ASN A 129 0.38 11.64 3.07
C ASN A 129 1.39 12.04 4.16
N ILE A 130 1.14 11.70 5.42
CA ILE A 130 2.13 11.91 6.51
C ILE A 130 3.42 11.15 6.21
N PHE A 131 3.30 9.88 5.81
CA PHE A 131 4.46 9.02 5.52
C PHE A 131 5.19 9.48 4.26
N ALA A 132 4.45 9.82 3.19
CA ALA A 132 5.02 10.32 1.94
C ALA A 132 5.85 11.59 2.16
N ILE A 133 5.28 12.57 2.87
CA ILE A 133 5.96 13.84 3.18
C ILE A 133 7.21 13.59 4.01
N ALA A 134 7.11 12.77 5.06
CA ALA A 134 8.26 12.48 5.92
C ALA A 134 9.41 11.82 5.16
N TYR A 135 9.10 10.80 4.35
CA TYR A 135 10.10 10.10 3.55
C TYR A 135 10.80 11.05 2.57
N HIS A 136 10.04 11.88 1.86
CA HIS A 136 10.62 12.82 0.90
C HIS A 136 11.49 13.90 1.56
N GLN A 137 11.15 14.31 2.78
CA GLN A 137 11.96 15.22 3.58
C GLN A 137 13.14 14.50 4.27
N ASN A 138 13.48 13.28 3.82
CA ASN A 138 14.59 12.45 4.29
C ASN A 138 14.54 12.09 5.79
N HIS A 139 13.34 12.02 6.37
CA HIS A 139 13.18 11.53 7.74
C HIS A 139 13.18 10.00 7.75
N ASP A 140 14.04 9.41 8.58
CA ASP A 140 14.10 7.97 8.83
C ASP A 140 13.32 7.56 10.10
N CYS A 141 12.82 8.52 10.88
CA CYS A 141 12.10 8.30 12.13
C CYS A 141 10.83 9.14 12.21
N LEU A 142 9.75 8.54 12.74
CA LEU A 142 8.47 9.21 12.94
C LEU A 142 8.04 9.17 14.41
N VAL A 143 7.53 10.29 14.92
CA VAL A 143 6.77 10.36 16.18
C VAL A 143 5.33 10.72 15.86
N LEU A 144 4.43 9.76 16.05
CA LEU A 144 3.02 9.83 15.70
C LEU A 144 2.15 9.79 16.96
N SER A 145 0.84 9.96 16.78
CA SER A 145 -0.15 9.94 17.86
C SER A 145 -1.43 9.24 17.42
N ALA A 146 -2.40 9.12 18.33
CA ALA A 146 -3.74 8.61 18.03
C ALA A 146 -4.56 9.64 17.22
N LEU A 147 -4.22 9.79 15.94
CA LEU A 147 -4.73 10.83 15.02
C LEU A 147 -6.27 10.92 15.07
N GLY A 148 -6.78 12.04 15.59
CA GLY A 148 -8.21 12.33 15.64
C GLY A 148 -9.03 11.52 16.65
N CYS A 149 -8.40 10.71 17.50
CA CYS A 149 -9.10 9.80 18.44
C CYS A 149 -9.55 10.48 19.74
N GLY A 150 -9.15 11.73 19.97
CA GLY A 150 -9.63 12.57 21.09
C GLY A 150 -10.88 13.37 20.70
N ALA A 151 -10.77 14.71 20.78
CA ALA A 151 -11.87 15.65 20.50
C ALA A 151 -12.57 15.46 19.14
N PHE A 152 -11.93 14.81 18.17
CA PHE A 152 -12.49 14.57 16.83
C PHE A 152 -13.24 13.25 16.70
N LYS A 153 -13.33 12.44 17.76
CA LYS A 153 -14.20 11.26 17.85
C LYS A 153 -13.97 10.20 16.76
N ASN A 154 -12.72 10.00 16.33
CA ASN A 154 -12.37 8.85 15.49
C ASN A 154 -12.18 7.60 16.35
N PRO A 155 -12.61 6.40 15.90
CA PRO A 155 -12.46 5.16 16.67
C PRO A 155 -10.99 4.69 16.69
N PRO A 156 -10.34 4.61 17.87
CA PRO A 156 -8.90 4.35 17.97
C PRO A 156 -8.49 2.97 17.46
N GLU A 157 -9.30 1.93 17.67
CA GLU A 157 -9.04 0.59 17.13
C GLU A 157 -8.93 0.60 15.60
N HIS A 158 -9.86 1.29 14.93
CA HIS A 158 -9.84 1.37 13.46
C HIS A 158 -8.67 2.22 12.98
N VAL A 159 -8.42 3.38 13.61
CA VAL A 159 -7.31 4.27 13.21
C VAL A 159 -5.96 3.56 13.39
N ALA A 160 -5.75 2.81 14.48
CA ALA A 160 -4.55 2.01 14.68
C ALA A 160 -4.35 0.96 13.58
N ALA A 161 -5.42 0.29 13.17
CA ALA A 161 -5.38 -0.68 12.07
C ALA A 161 -5.11 -0.01 10.70
N LEU A 162 -5.59 1.21 10.46
CA LEU A 162 -5.24 1.99 9.27
C LEU A 162 -3.76 2.41 9.29
N PHE A 163 -3.20 2.82 10.43
CA PHE A 163 -1.77 3.05 10.56
C PHE A 163 -0.96 1.79 10.25
N LYS A 164 -1.36 0.64 10.80
CA LYS A 164 -0.71 -0.66 10.53
C LYS A 164 -0.67 -0.99 9.04
N SER A 165 -1.76 -0.72 8.31
CA SER A 165 -1.80 -0.97 6.86
C SER A 165 -0.83 -0.06 6.09
N VAL A 166 -0.73 1.22 6.46
CA VAL A 166 0.24 2.16 5.87
C VAL A 166 1.67 1.82 6.27
N ILE A 167 1.94 1.45 7.52
CA ILE A 167 3.29 1.04 7.96
C ILE A 167 3.77 -0.19 7.19
N SER A 168 2.88 -1.17 6.96
CA SER A 168 3.20 -2.36 6.18
C SER A 168 3.62 -2.02 4.74
N GLN A 169 3.04 -0.96 4.18
CA GLN A 169 3.34 -0.46 2.84
C GLN A 169 4.65 0.34 2.80
N TYR A 170 4.96 1.10 3.85
CA TYR A 170 6.21 1.83 4.01
C TYR A 170 7.28 1.02 4.77
N ALA A 171 7.17 -0.31 4.78
CA ALA A 171 8.13 -1.18 5.43
C ALA A 171 9.50 -1.03 4.76
N GLY A 172 10.54 -0.74 5.56
CA GLY A 172 11.91 -0.52 5.09
C GLY A 172 12.31 0.93 4.81
N TYR A 173 11.38 1.88 4.85
CA TYR A 173 11.67 3.31 4.59
C TYR A 173 12.01 4.09 5.86
N PHE A 174 11.44 3.66 6.98
CA PHE A 174 11.67 4.27 8.28
C PHE A 174 12.41 3.28 9.18
N ARG A 175 13.48 3.75 9.82
CA ARG A 175 14.21 3.02 10.85
C ARG A 175 13.34 2.76 12.08
N SER A 176 12.56 3.75 12.52
CA SER A 176 11.65 3.59 13.65
C SER A 176 10.42 4.49 13.60
N ILE A 177 9.31 3.99 14.13
CA ILE A 177 8.04 4.72 14.24
C ILE A 177 7.56 4.58 15.69
N HIS A 178 7.38 5.72 16.35
CA HIS A 178 6.98 5.79 17.76
C HIS A 178 5.60 6.42 17.87
N PHE A 179 4.65 5.76 18.53
CA PHE A 179 3.34 6.33 18.85
C PHE A 179 3.35 6.90 20.26
N ALA A 180 3.48 8.22 20.39
CA ALA A 180 3.40 8.95 21.65
C ALA A 180 1.94 9.31 21.94
N ILE A 181 1.26 8.47 22.71
CA ILE A 181 -0.18 8.59 23.01
C ILE A 181 -0.37 8.90 24.48
N ILE A 182 -1.06 10.01 24.75
CA ILE A 182 -1.47 10.43 26.09
C ILE A 182 -2.99 10.32 26.13
N ASP A 183 -3.49 9.58 27.12
CA ASP A 183 -4.91 9.53 27.41
C ASP A 183 -5.29 10.72 28.30
N ASP A 184 -6.25 11.52 27.84
CA ASP A 184 -6.70 12.75 28.48
C ASP A 184 -8.20 12.69 28.83
N HIS A 185 -8.81 13.82 29.16
CA HIS A 185 -10.23 13.94 29.44
C HIS A 185 -11.15 13.59 28.25
N ASN A 186 -10.62 13.42 27.03
CA ASN A 186 -11.37 12.96 25.85
C ASN A 186 -11.37 11.43 25.71
N THR A 187 -10.82 10.70 26.69
CA THR A 187 -10.73 9.24 26.70
C THR A 187 -11.70 8.57 27.67
N GLY A 188 -11.94 7.27 27.50
CA GLY A 188 -12.82 6.49 28.38
C GLY A 188 -14.31 6.69 28.11
N ASN A 189 -14.68 7.22 26.95
CA ASN A 189 -16.08 7.38 26.55
C ASN A 189 -16.56 6.16 25.71
N HIS A 190 -17.82 6.19 25.24
CA HIS A 190 -18.39 5.09 24.46
C HIS A 190 -17.57 4.73 23.19
N LEU A 191 -16.87 5.68 22.58
CA LEU A 191 -16.05 5.47 21.37
C LEU A 191 -14.64 4.96 21.67
N ASN A 192 -14.09 5.23 22.86
CA ASN A 192 -12.76 4.80 23.28
C ASN A 192 -12.75 4.34 24.75
N PRO A 193 -13.54 3.30 25.10
CA PRO A 193 -13.76 2.91 26.50
C PRO A 193 -12.49 2.44 27.21
N LYS A 194 -11.45 2.06 26.45
CA LYS A 194 -10.14 1.62 26.95
C LYS A 194 -9.04 2.66 26.78
N GLY A 195 -9.41 3.91 26.49
CA GLY A 195 -8.49 4.95 26.08
C GLY A 195 -8.02 4.80 24.63
N ASN A 196 -7.10 5.69 24.23
CA ASN A 196 -6.49 5.68 22.92
C ASN A 196 -5.18 4.87 22.92
N PHE A 197 -4.51 4.74 24.07
CA PHE A 197 -3.24 4.03 24.16
C PHE A 197 -3.38 2.53 23.87
N LEU A 198 -4.30 1.84 24.56
CA LEU A 198 -4.40 0.37 24.50
C LEU A 198 -4.70 -0.17 23.09
N PRO A 199 -5.61 0.42 22.28
CA PRO A 199 -5.85 -0.02 20.91
C PRO A 199 -4.59 0.05 20.03
N PHE A 200 -3.82 1.14 20.13
CA PHE A 200 -2.58 1.31 19.39
C PHE A 200 -1.49 0.37 19.88
N GLN A 201 -1.37 0.19 21.20
CA GLN A 201 -0.42 -0.76 21.78
C GLN A 201 -0.66 -2.17 21.22
N LYS A 202 -1.90 -2.66 21.28
CA LYS A 202 -2.27 -3.99 20.79
C LYS A 202 -1.93 -4.17 19.30
N GLU A 203 -2.18 -3.14 18.48
CA GLU A 203 -2.00 -3.25 17.04
C GLU A 203 -0.59 -2.97 16.53
N LEU A 204 0.26 -2.24 17.27
CA LEU A 204 1.50 -1.70 16.72
C LEU A 204 2.73 -1.89 17.62
N ASP A 205 2.56 -2.06 18.93
CA ASP A 205 3.70 -2.12 19.86
C ASP A 205 4.54 -3.38 19.66
N GLY A 206 5.86 -3.22 19.71
CA GLY A 206 6.84 -4.30 19.49
C GLY A 206 6.83 -4.93 18.09
N LYS A 207 6.11 -4.38 17.11
CA LYS A 207 6.02 -4.95 15.76
C LYS A 207 7.14 -4.45 14.85
N THR A 208 7.73 -5.38 14.10
CA THR A 208 8.67 -5.09 13.01
C THR A 208 8.02 -5.44 11.68
N PHE A 209 8.10 -4.52 10.72
CA PHE A 209 7.56 -4.70 9.37
C PHE A 209 8.72 -4.81 8.39
N HIS A 210 8.69 -5.84 7.54
CA HIS A 210 9.72 -6.08 6.54
C HIS A 210 9.20 -5.76 5.14
N PRO A 211 10.04 -5.21 4.24
CA PRO A 211 9.68 -5.05 2.84
C PRO A 211 9.23 -6.38 2.24
N GLN A 212 8.11 -6.40 1.53
CA GLN A 212 7.65 -7.57 0.78
C GLN A 212 8.28 -7.59 -0.62
N SER A 213 8.47 -8.78 -1.20
CA SER A 213 9.11 -8.92 -2.51
C SER A 213 8.29 -8.24 -3.60
N LEU A 214 8.95 -7.43 -4.42
CA LEU A 214 8.38 -6.77 -5.60
C LEU A 214 7.67 -7.79 -6.54
N GLN A 215 6.32 -7.83 -6.58
CA GLN A 215 5.54 -8.39 -7.71
C GLN A 215 4.86 -7.31 -8.58
N SER A 216 4.86 -7.49 -9.91
CA SER A 216 4.51 -6.46 -10.90
C SER A 216 3.16 -5.82 -10.59
N VAL A 217 3.16 -4.53 -10.23
CA VAL A 217 1.93 -3.78 -9.92
C VAL A 217 1.35 -3.23 -11.20
N SER A 218 0.03 -3.34 -11.35
CA SER A 218 -0.72 -2.76 -12.45
C SER A 218 -1.13 -1.32 -12.13
N MET A 219 -1.20 -0.47 -13.16
CA MET A 219 -1.43 0.98 -13.06
C MET A 219 -2.82 1.37 -12.50
N ALA A 220 -3.74 0.41 -12.37
CA ALA A 220 -5.16 0.65 -12.09
C ALA A 220 -5.52 0.64 -10.58
N SER A 221 -4.66 0.04 -9.75
CA SER A 221 -4.73 0.10 -8.29
C SER A 221 -3.76 1.17 -7.79
N GLY A 222 -4.07 1.85 -6.69
CA GLY A 222 -3.28 3.00 -6.24
C GLY A 222 -1.77 2.77 -6.11
N PRO A 223 -0.94 3.81 -6.20
CA PRO A 223 0.45 3.68 -6.60
C PRO A 223 1.27 3.25 -5.38
N PHE A 224 1.46 1.96 -5.15
CA PHE A 224 2.45 1.53 -4.15
C PHE A 224 3.42 0.51 -4.70
N ARG A 225 3.81 0.71 -5.96
CA ARG A 225 5.16 0.39 -6.36
C ARG A 225 5.92 1.68 -6.58
N LEU A 226 7.00 1.80 -5.81
CA LEU A 226 8.29 2.11 -6.40
C LEU A 226 8.44 1.26 -7.66
N LEU A 227 8.23 1.87 -8.83
CA LEU A 227 8.95 1.39 -9.98
C LEU A 227 10.41 1.64 -9.64
N ASN A 228 11.16 0.59 -9.33
CA ASN A 228 12.60 0.62 -9.56
C ASN A 228 12.80 0.94 -11.05
N LYS A 229 12.75 2.21 -11.45
CA LYS A 229 13.85 2.71 -12.22
C LYS A 229 14.94 2.92 -11.19
N VAL A 230 15.87 1.99 -11.17
CA VAL A 230 17.23 2.30 -10.75
C VAL A 230 17.65 3.49 -11.62
N GLY A 231 17.36 4.70 -11.14
CA GLY A 231 18.16 5.86 -11.50
C GLY A 231 19.60 5.50 -11.14
N SER A 232 20.55 5.99 -11.93
CA SER A 232 21.99 5.74 -11.80
C SER A 232 22.60 6.00 -10.40
N ASP A 233 21.80 6.55 -9.50
CA ASP A 233 22.08 7.12 -8.18
C ASP A 233 21.26 6.47 -7.04
N GLY A 234 20.27 5.62 -7.34
CA GLY A 234 19.57 4.80 -6.32
C GLY A 234 18.69 5.57 -5.31
N GLN A 235 18.41 6.85 -5.54
CA GLN A 235 17.49 7.66 -4.74
C GLN A 235 16.10 7.74 -5.41
N LEU A 236 15.05 7.80 -4.59
CA LEU A 236 13.64 7.84 -5.02
C LEU A 236 13.17 9.30 -5.18
N ASP A 237 12.36 9.59 -6.21
CA ASP A 237 11.78 10.93 -6.47
C ASP A 237 10.33 11.02 -5.92
N LEU A 238 9.85 12.23 -5.63
CA LEU A 238 8.45 12.54 -5.26
C LEU A 238 7.45 12.02 -6.30
N SER A 239 7.85 11.98 -7.58
CA SER A 239 7.05 11.36 -8.64
C SER A 239 6.89 9.85 -8.46
N ASP A 240 7.67 9.19 -7.62
CA ASP A 240 7.54 7.75 -7.31
C ASP A 240 6.65 7.51 -6.08
N VAL A 241 6.41 8.54 -5.26
CA VAL A 241 5.49 8.54 -4.12
C VAL A 241 4.30 9.43 -4.48
N HIS A 242 3.42 8.94 -5.34
CA HIS A 242 2.24 9.69 -5.75
C HIS A 242 1.28 9.89 -4.57
N ILE A 243 1.32 11.08 -3.97
CA ILE A 243 0.19 11.63 -3.24
C ILE A 243 -0.89 11.92 -4.29
N PHE A 244 -1.69 10.89 -4.62
CA PHE A 244 -2.77 11.04 -5.58
C PHE A 244 -3.64 12.28 -5.35
N GLU A 245 -3.83 13.03 -6.44
CA GLU A 245 -4.80 14.12 -6.58
C GLU A 245 -6.25 13.60 -6.59
N LEU A 246 -6.44 12.29 -6.85
CA LEU A 246 -7.76 11.68 -7.01
C LEU A 246 -8.42 11.38 -5.68
N ILE A 247 -9.71 11.71 -5.60
CA ILE A 247 -10.57 11.41 -4.45
C ILE A 247 -10.63 9.89 -4.24
N PRO A 248 -10.52 9.39 -3.00
CA PRO A 248 -10.63 7.96 -2.72
C PRO A 248 -11.97 7.38 -3.19
N CYS A 249 -11.91 6.24 -3.88
CA CYS A 249 -13.09 5.48 -4.25
C CYS A 249 -13.85 5.05 -2.99
N LYS A 250 -15.17 5.33 -2.95
CA LYS A 250 -16.01 4.98 -1.80
C LYS A 250 -16.08 3.47 -1.51
N TYR A 251 -15.79 2.64 -2.51
CA TYR A 251 -15.75 1.18 -2.39
C TYR A 251 -14.36 0.64 -2.03
N GLY A 252 -13.33 1.50 -2.02
CA GLY A 252 -11.97 1.13 -1.63
C GLY A 252 -11.47 -0.13 -2.35
N ALA A 253 -10.97 -1.09 -1.59
CA ALA A 253 -10.46 -2.36 -2.11
C ALA A 253 -11.54 -3.30 -2.70
N GLN A 254 -12.82 -2.99 -2.47
CA GLN A 254 -13.97 -3.76 -2.96
C GLN A 254 -14.62 -3.12 -4.18
N CYS A 255 -13.97 -2.13 -4.80
CA CYS A 255 -14.48 -1.53 -6.02
C CYS A 255 -14.53 -2.58 -7.14
N HIS A 256 -15.65 -2.66 -7.85
CA HIS A 256 -15.80 -3.56 -9.01
C HIS A 256 -15.25 -2.94 -10.30
N ASP A 257 -15.04 -1.62 -10.28
CA ASP A 257 -14.55 -0.81 -11.39
C ASP A 257 -13.05 -0.49 -11.25
N LEU A 258 -12.31 -1.32 -10.49
CA LEU A 258 -10.86 -1.20 -10.27
C LEU A 258 -10.03 -1.19 -11.56
N TYR A 259 -10.65 -1.54 -12.68
CA TYR A 259 -10.01 -1.71 -13.98
C TYR A 259 -10.79 -1.01 -15.10
N ASP A 260 -11.77 -0.17 -14.76
CA ASP A 260 -12.42 0.72 -15.71
C ASP A 260 -11.54 1.97 -15.89
N ASP A 261 -11.06 2.18 -17.12
CA ASP A 261 -10.12 3.26 -17.45
C ASP A 261 -10.62 4.66 -17.10
N GLN A 262 -11.94 4.88 -17.14
CA GLN A 262 -12.53 6.17 -16.80
C GLN A 262 -12.65 6.34 -15.28
N HIS A 263 -12.99 5.26 -14.57
CA HIS A 263 -13.11 5.21 -13.13
C HIS A 263 -11.77 5.42 -12.43
N ILE A 264 -10.71 4.69 -12.84
CA ILE A 264 -9.39 4.78 -12.23
C ILE A 264 -8.70 6.13 -12.46
N LYS A 265 -9.10 6.86 -13.52
CA LYS A 265 -8.67 8.24 -13.76
C LYS A 265 -9.38 9.26 -12.87
N SER A 266 -10.51 8.87 -12.27
CA SER A 266 -11.35 9.76 -11.46
C SER A 266 -11.22 9.48 -9.96
N PHE A 267 -10.82 8.26 -9.58
CA PHE A 267 -10.78 7.82 -8.18
C PHE A 267 -9.49 7.08 -7.85
N SER A 268 -8.97 7.34 -6.65
CA SER A 268 -7.86 6.56 -6.09
C SER A 268 -8.37 5.29 -5.40
N HIS A 269 -7.60 4.21 -5.50
CA HIS A 269 -7.90 2.92 -4.88
C HIS A 269 -6.80 2.50 -3.91
N PRO A 270 -7.12 1.68 -2.89
CA PRO A 270 -6.09 1.09 -2.04
C PRO A 270 -5.11 0.22 -2.85
N PRO A 271 -3.88 0.01 -2.36
CA PRO A 271 -2.90 -0.84 -3.02
C PRO A 271 -3.36 -2.27 -3.16
N ILE A 272 -2.75 -2.97 -4.11
CA ILE A 272 -2.78 -4.43 -4.16
C ILE A 272 -2.14 -5.03 -2.90
N CYS A 273 -2.77 -6.05 -2.30
CA CYS A 273 -2.15 -6.83 -1.23
C CYS A 273 -0.87 -7.47 -1.76
N PRO A 274 0.31 -7.27 -1.14
CA PRO A 274 1.53 -7.84 -1.70
C PRO A 274 1.67 -9.35 -1.45
N ASN A 275 0.87 -9.93 -0.54
CA ASN A 275 0.76 -11.37 -0.37
C ASN A 275 -0.31 -12.02 -1.27
N GLN A 276 -1.21 -11.24 -1.88
CA GLN A 276 -2.33 -11.73 -2.73
C GLN A 276 -2.94 -13.07 -2.26
N SER A 277 -2.81 -14.15 -3.04
CA SER A 277 -3.33 -15.49 -2.72
C SER A 277 -2.70 -16.16 -1.49
N ALA A 278 -1.51 -15.73 -1.08
CA ALA A 278 -0.83 -16.16 0.14
C ALA A 278 -1.17 -15.27 1.35
N CYS A 279 -2.07 -14.30 1.18
CA CYS A 279 -2.51 -13.43 2.27
C CYS A 279 -3.21 -14.23 3.37
N LYS A 280 -2.70 -14.11 4.60
CA LYS A 280 -3.28 -14.73 5.80
C LYS A 280 -4.27 -13.82 6.54
N ASN A 281 -4.43 -12.58 6.06
CA ASN A 281 -5.24 -11.55 6.70
C ASN A 281 -6.61 -11.39 6.02
N THR A 282 -7.12 -12.45 5.37
CA THR A 282 -8.41 -12.41 4.67
C THR A 282 -9.59 -12.19 5.60
N ASP A 283 -9.44 -12.51 6.88
CA ASP A 283 -10.45 -12.32 7.92
C ASP A 283 -10.32 -10.95 8.63
N ASP A 284 -9.26 -10.19 8.36
CA ASP A 284 -9.06 -8.84 8.88
C ASP A 284 -9.78 -7.83 7.97
N ASN A 285 -10.92 -7.33 8.45
CA ASN A 285 -11.75 -6.38 7.72
C ASN A 285 -10.98 -5.11 7.30
N VAL A 286 -10.04 -4.64 8.12
CA VAL A 286 -9.26 -3.43 7.82
C VAL A 286 -8.23 -3.74 6.75
N HIS A 287 -7.58 -4.90 6.82
CA HIS A 287 -6.70 -5.38 5.75
C HIS A 287 -7.46 -5.53 4.43
N MET A 288 -8.61 -6.21 4.43
CA MET A 288 -9.43 -6.42 3.23
C MET A 288 -10.02 -5.13 2.67
N PHE A 289 -10.18 -4.10 3.49
CA PHE A 289 -10.56 -2.76 3.03
C PHE A 289 -9.36 -1.95 2.51
N SER A 290 -8.18 -2.14 3.12
CA SER A 290 -6.96 -1.39 2.83
C SER A 290 -6.14 -1.97 1.69
N PHE A 291 -6.44 -3.20 1.25
CA PHE A 291 -5.69 -3.88 0.20
C PHE A 291 -6.60 -4.62 -0.78
N VAL A 292 -6.45 -4.31 -2.07
CA VAL A 292 -7.09 -5.01 -3.19
C VAL A 292 -6.51 -6.42 -3.28
N HIS A 293 -7.38 -7.43 -3.25
CA HIS A 293 -7.02 -8.80 -3.55
C HIS A 293 -7.62 -9.18 -4.90
N ARG A 294 -6.79 -9.68 -5.81
CA ARG A 294 -7.28 -10.14 -7.11
C ARG A 294 -7.98 -11.48 -6.94
N THR A 295 -8.98 -11.72 -7.79
CA THR A 295 -9.63 -13.02 -7.81
C THR A 295 -8.68 -14.02 -8.47
N LYS A 296 -8.58 -15.24 -7.93
CA LYS A 296 -7.77 -16.29 -8.59
C LYS A 296 -8.34 -16.58 -9.97
N CYS A 297 -7.47 -16.64 -10.99
CA CYS A 297 -7.90 -17.11 -12.30
C CYS A 297 -8.42 -18.54 -12.20
N ARG A 298 -9.60 -18.81 -12.78
CA ARG A 298 -10.17 -20.17 -12.84
C ARG A 298 -9.25 -21.15 -13.57
N ASP A 299 -8.52 -20.66 -14.56
CA ASP A 299 -7.61 -21.46 -15.39
C ASP A 299 -6.20 -21.57 -14.77
N GLY A 300 -5.95 -20.88 -13.65
CA GLY A 300 -4.70 -20.96 -12.89
C GLY A 300 -3.44 -20.75 -13.74
N GLY A 301 -2.47 -21.66 -13.61
CA GLY A 301 -1.22 -21.63 -14.37
C GLY A 301 -1.35 -21.97 -15.86
N GLU A 302 -2.54 -22.41 -16.30
CA GLU A 302 -2.83 -22.75 -17.70
C GLU A 302 -3.70 -21.72 -18.41
N CYS A 303 -3.79 -20.51 -17.83
CA CYS A 303 -4.60 -19.46 -18.42
C CYS A 303 -4.17 -19.16 -19.86
N LYS A 304 -5.16 -19.09 -20.77
CA LYS A 304 -4.94 -18.74 -22.19
C LYS A 304 -4.97 -17.24 -22.43
N LYS A 305 -5.46 -16.47 -21.46
CA LYS A 305 -5.65 -15.02 -21.52
C LYS A 305 -4.45 -14.26 -20.92
N ILE A 306 -3.25 -14.83 -21.01
CA ILE A 306 -2.03 -14.21 -20.46
C ILE A 306 -1.50 -13.05 -21.30
N THR A 307 -2.08 -12.78 -22.46
CA THR A 307 -1.79 -11.60 -23.28
C THR A 307 -2.94 -10.59 -23.24
N ASP A 308 -4.04 -10.93 -22.59
CA ASP A 308 -5.18 -10.04 -22.42
C ASP A 308 -4.91 -9.18 -21.18
N GLU A 309 -4.56 -7.92 -21.42
CA GLU A 309 -4.24 -6.99 -20.34
C GLU A 309 -5.41 -6.84 -19.36
N GLN A 310 -6.65 -6.79 -19.84
CA GLN A 310 -7.81 -6.68 -18.95
C GLN A 310 -7.93 -7.92 -18.07
N HIS A 311 -7.75 -9.12 -18.62
CA HIS A 311 -7.79 -10.35 -17.82
C HIS A 311 -6.68 -10.40 -16.77
N LEU A 312 -5.44 -10.11 -17.16
CA LEU A 312 -4.29 -10.08 -16.24
C LEU A 312 -4.44 -9.04 -15.13
N HIS A 313 -5.19 -7.97 -15.39
CA HIS A 313 -5.53 -6.98 -14.39
C HIS A 313 -6.51 -7.54 -13.34
N HIS A 314 -7.59 -8.20 -13.77
CA HIS A 314 -8.64 -8.70 -12.87
C HIS A 314 -8.25 -9.96 -12.09
N TYR A 315 -7.41 -10.81 -12.67
CA TYR A 315 -7.13 -12.15 -12.13
C TYR A 315 -5.67 -12.35 -11.74
N GLU A 316 -5.48 -12.96 -10.58
CA GLU A 316 -4.18 -13.43 -10.13
C GLU A 316 -3.81 -14.74 -10.82
N HIS A 317 -2.52 -14.87 -11.14
CA HIS A 317 -1.90 -16.06 -11.68
C HIS A 317 -0.67 -16.42 -10.84
N PRO A 318 -0.23 -17.69 -10.85
CA PRO A 318 1.03 -18.09 -10.24
C PRO A 318 2.24 -17.41 -10.91
N GLU A 319 3.43 -17.55 -10.31
CA GLU A 319 4.66 -17.03 -10.92
C GLU A 319 4.92 -17.63 -12.30
N THR A 320 5.52 -16.86 -13.22
CA THR A 320 5.83 -17.38 -14.54
C THR A 320 6.82 -18.54 -14.45
N CYS A 321 6.57 -19.60 -15.20
CA CYS A 321 7.45 -20.76 -15.20
C CYS A 321 8.88 -20.33 -15.62
N PRO A 322 9.92 -20.67 -14.83
CA PRO A 322 11.30 -20.27 -15.14
C PRO A 322 11.82 -20.90 -16.44
N GLN A 323 11.21 -21.99 -16.89
CA GLN A 323 11.53 -22.65 -18.18
C GLN A 323 10.77 -22.03 -19.38
N GLY A 324 9.82 -21.12 -19.14
CA GLY A 324 9.07 -20.43 -20.18
C GLY A 324 8.45 -21.36 -21.24
N GLY A 325 8.66 -21.03 -22.51
CA GLY A 325 8.17 -21.83 -23.65
C GLY A 325 8.88 -23.19 -23.85
N ALA A 326 10.01 -23.41 -23.17
CA ALA A 326 10.73 -24.68 -23.20
C ALA A 326 10.25 -25.66 -22.11
N CYS A 327 9.32 -25.24 -21.24
CA CYS A 327 8.81 -26.11 -20.20
C CYS A 327 8.01 -27.29 -20.78
N THR A 328 8.43 -28.51 -20.44
CA THR A 328 7.71 -29.74 -20.80
C THR A 328 7.02 -30.41 -19.60
N ASN A 329 7.12 -29.82 -18.40
CA ASN A 329 6.51 -30.39 -17.20
C ASN A 329 5.01 -30.12 -17.20
N THR A 330 4.22 -31.19 -17.26
CA THR A 330 2.76 -31.17 -17.29
C THR A 330 2.14 -31.74 -16.01
N SER A 331 2.92 -31.92 -14.93
CA SER A 331 2.40 -32.45 -13.67
C SER A 331 1.38 -31.47 -13.06
N PRO A 332 0.30 -31.96 -12.44
CA PRO A 332 -0.70 -31.10 -11.80
C PRO A 332 -0.10 -30.13 -10.78
N GLU A 333 0.89 -30.59 -10.01
CA GLU A 333 1.57 -29.78 -8.99
C GLU A 333 2.35 -28.63 -9.63
N HIS A 334 3.03 -28.88 -10.76
CA HIS A 334 3.77 -27.87 -11.47
C HIS A 334 2.85 -26.83 -12.13
N LEU A 335 1.77 -27.29 -12.77
CA LEU A 335 0.78 -26.42 -13.43
C LEU A 335 -0.03 -25.58 -12.44
N LEU A 336 -0.15 -26.02 -11.19
CA LEU A 336 -0.72 -25.21 -10.10
C LEU A 336 0.26 -24.17 -9.57
N ALA A 337 1.56 -24.46 -9.58
CA ALA A 337 2.60 -23.60 -9.03
C ALA A 337 3.07 -22.50 -10.00
N TYR A 338 2.98 -22.72 -11.31
CA TYR A 338 3.54 -21.82 -12.31
C TYR A 338 2.58 -21.47 -13.46
N LEU A 339 2.64 -20.21 -13.90
CA LEU A 339 1.98 -19.72 -15.11
C LEU A 339 2.79 -20.07 -16.36
N HIS A 340 2.12 -20.67 -17.33
CA HIS A 340 2.70 -21.13 -18.58
C HIS A 340 2.19 -20.36 -19.80
N LEU A 341 3.02 -20.32 -20.85
CA LEU A 341 2.56 -19.91 -22.18
C LEU A 341 1.48 -20.89 -22.69
N PRO A 342 0.55 -20.43 -23.53
CA PRO A 342 -0.42 -21.30 -24.19
C PRO A 342 0.27 -22.45 -24.94
N LEU A 343 -0.36 -23.62 -24.92
CA LEU A 343 0.09 -24.75 -25.74
C LEU A 343 -0.09 -24.42 -27.22
N CYS A 344 0.95 -24.66 -28.03
CA CYS A 344 0.83 -24.58 -29.46
C CYS A 344 -0.20 -25.63 -29.96
N PRO A 345 -1.20 -25.26 -30.78
CA PRO A 345 -2.18 -26.21 -31.32
C PRO A 345 -1.53 -27.35 -32.13
N ARG A 346 -0.40 -27.04 -32.78
CA ARG A 346 0.39 -27.99 -33.58
C ARG A 346 1.36 -28.82 -32.73
N GLY A 347 1.55 -28.50 -31.44
CA GLY A 347 2.45 -29.24 -30.57
C GLY A 347 3.86 -29.40 -31.15
N LEU A 348 4.50 -30.54 -30.91
CA LEU A 348 5.87 -30.81 -31.36
C LEU A 348 6.05 -30.83 -32.89
N THR A 349 4.99 -31.00 -33.67
CA THR A 349 5.04 -30.98 -35.15
C THR A 349 4.88 -29.57 -35.73
N CYS A 350 4.90 -28.53 -34.88
CA CYS A 350 4.84 -27.15 -35.33
C CYS A 350 6.07 -26.77 -36.16
N MET A 351 5.87 -26.37 -37.42
CA MET A 351 6.96 -25.91 -38.30
C MET A 351 7.74 -24.71 -37.72
N HIS A 352 7.07 -23.78 -37.04
CA HIS A 352 7.74 -22.63 -36.39
C HIS A 352 8.63 -23.05 -35.21
N TYR A 353 8.23 -24.12 -34.50
CA TYR A 353 9.06 -24.72 -33.45
C TYR A 353 10.28 -25.40 -34.04
N LEU A 354 10.10 -26.22 -35.07
CA LEU A 354 11.20 -26.91 -35.76
C LEU A 354 12.17 -25.91 -36.42
N ALA A 355 11.65 -24.81 -36.97
CA ALA A 355 12.44 -23.73 -37.55
C ALA A 355 13.08 -22.79 -36.50
N HIS A 356 12.86 -23.02 -35.20
CA HIS A 356 13.39 -22.21 -34.11
C HIS A 356 13.03 -20.71 -34.21
N GLU A 357 11.80 -20.42 -34.63
CA GLU A 357 11.36 -19.04 -34.83
C GLU A 357 11.13 -18.33 -33.48
N TYR A 358 11.96 -17.33 -33.20
CA TYR A 358 12.04 -16.68 -31.89
C TYR A 358 10.71 -16.06 -31.42
N ALA A 359 9.99 -15.39 -32.32
CA ALA A 359 8.70 -14.77 -31.98
C ALA A 359 7.65 -15.81 -31.54
N HIS A 360 7.58 -16.95 -32.23
CA HIS A 360 6.66 -18.04 -31.92
C HIS A 360 7.02 -18.74 -30.60
N LEU A 361 8.31 -18.98 -30.36
CA LEU A 361 8.80 -19.61 -29.11
C LEU A 361 8.57 -18.75 -27.86
N ARG A 362 8.43 -17.42 -28.01
CA ARG A 362 8.03 -16.52 -26.92
C ARG A 362 6.52 -16.49 -26.67
N ALA A 363 5.72 -16.93 -27.64
CA ALA A 363 4.26 -16.91 -27.54
C ALA A 363 3.65 -18.26 -27.13
N TYR A 364 4.32 -19.38 -27.42
CA TYR A 364 3.77 -20.72 -27.22
C TYR A 364 4.76 -21.69 -26.59
N ARG A 365 4.25 -22.58 -25.73
CA ARG A 365 4.99 -23.77 -25.29
C ARG A 365 4.65 -24.99 -26.15
N HIS A 366 5.63 -25.87 -26.32
CA HIS A 366 5.51 -27.07 -27.15
C HIS A 366 5.78 -28.29 -26.27
N CYS A 367 4.72 -28.91 -25.78
CA CYS A 367 4.77 -30.11 -24.95
C CYS A 367 4.21 -31.31 -25.72
N ARG A 368 4.57 -32.52 -25.30
CA ARG A 368 3.88 -33.74 -25.74
C ARG A 368 2.41 -33.65 -25.37
N LYS A 369 1.54 -34.16 -26.24
CA LYS A 369 0.11 -34.27 -25.90
C LYS A 369 -0.08 -35.42 -24.93
N LYS A 370 -0.97 -35.29 -23.95
CA LYS A 370 -1.38 -36.47 -23.18
C LYS A 370 -2.04 -37.49 -24.09
N CYS A 371 -1.68 -38.76 -23.96
CA CYS A 371 -2.39 -39.84 -24.65
C CYS A 371 -3.84 -39.92 -24.14
N SER A 372 -4.82 -39.99 -25.05
CA SER A 372 -6.25 -40.13 -24.71
C SER A 372 -6.58 -41.39 -23.91
N HIS A 373 -5.71 -42.40 -23.96
CA HIS A 373 -5.90 -43.68 -23.30
C HIS A 373 -5.07 -43.81 -22.01
N GLU A 374 -4.23 -42.83 -21.67
CA GLU A 374 -3.27 -42.85 -20.55
C GLU A 374 -2.69 -44.26 -20.29
N ASN A 375 -3.01 -44.89 -19.15
CA ASN A 375 -2.50 -46.22 -18.75
C ASN A 375 -3.02 -47.39 -19.59
N PHE A 376 -4.03 -47.18 -20.43
CA PHE A 376 -4.64 -48.17 -21.32
C PHE A 376 -4.25 -47.95 -22.78
N CYS A 377 -3.20 -47.16 -23.04
CA CYS A 377 -2.75 -46.94 -24.40
C CYS A 377 -2.33 -48.26 -25.06
N ALA A 378 -3.02 -48.66 -26.13
CA ALA A 378 -2.67 -49.84 -26.92
C ALA A 378 -1.44 -49.61 -27.82
N ASN A 379 -1.05 -48.35 -28.02
CA ASN A 379 0.07 -47.95 -28.87
C ASN A 379 1.38 -47.79 -28.06
N PHE A 380 1.48 -48.39 -26.88
CA PHE A 380 2.69 -48.34 -26.05
C PHE A 380 3.91 -49.03 -26.68
N HIS A 381 3.72 -49.75 -27.78
CA HIS A 381 4.79 -50.35 -28.59
C HIS A 381 5.28 -49.47 -29.75
N ASP A 382 4.53 -48.42 -30.11
CA ASP A 382 4.88 -47.53 -31.21
C ASP A 382 5.84 -46.44 -30.68
N GLU A 383 7.11 -46.50 -31.11
CA GLU A 383 8.13 -45.55 -30.70
C GLU A 383 7.78 -44.10 -31.08
N GLN A 384 7.15 -43.90 -32.23
CA GLN A 384 6.74 -42.57 -32.68
C GLN A 384 5.61 -42.05 -31.78
N HIS A 385 4.62 -42.90 -31.47
CA HIS A 385 3.56 -42.57 -30.52
C HIS A 385 4.11 -42.23 -29.12
N LEU A 386 5.07 -43.00 -28.61
CA LEU A 386 5.73 -42.72 -27.32
C LEU A 386 6.60 -41.46 -27.34
N GLN A 387 7.06 -41.00 -28.50
CA GLN A 387 7.79 -39.73 -28.65
C GLN A 387 6.83 -38.53 -28.75
N ASP A 388 5.65 -38.73 -29.32
CA ASP A 388 4.68 -37.67 -29.57
C ASP A 388 3.69 -37.46 -28.40
N PHE A 389 3.47 -38.49 -27.57
CA PHE A 389 2.51 -38.48 -26.47
C PHE A 389 3.11 -38.78 -25.09
N ASP A 390 2.63 -38.05 -24.09
CA ASP A 390 2.92 -38.27 -22.67
C ASP A 390 1.97 -39.31 -22.08
N HIS A 391 2.53 -40.18 -21.24
CA HIS A 391 1.83 -41.27 -20.56
C HIS A 391 2.13 -41.23 -19.07
N SER A 392 1.18 -41.69 -18.25
CA SER A 392 1.32 -41.76 -16.79
C SER A 392 2.18 -42.96 -16.33
N PHE A 393 2.49 -43.89 -17.24
CA PHE A 393 3.40 -45.01 -16.99
C PHE A 393 4.84 -44.71 -17.47
N PRO A 394 5.87 -45.26 -16.78
CA PRO A 394 7.25 -45.13 -17.23
C PRO A 394 7.46 -45.83 -18.58
N LYS A 395 8.35 -45.28 -19.41
CA LYS A 395 8.63 -45.80 -20.75
C LYS A 395 8.89 -47.32 -20.68
N PRO A 396 8.14 -48.16 -21.43
CA PRO A 396 8.30 -49.60 -21.37
C PRO A 396 9.74 -50.00 -21.71
N CYS A 397 10.25 -51.09 -21.11
CA CYS A 397 11.59 -51.57 -21.42
C CYS A 397 11.66 -51.89 -22.93
N PRO A 398 12.70 -51.44 -23.66
CA PRO A 398 12.83 -51.71 -25.09
C PRO A 398 12.92 -53.21 -25.42
N PHE A 399 13.21 -54.04 -24.41
CA PHE A 399 13.26 -55.49 -24.51
C PHE A 399 12.04 -56.19 -23.92
N THR A 400 10.97 -55.45 -23.57
CA THR A 400 9.75 -56.10 -23.05
C THR A 400 9.15 -56.94 -24.17
N PRO A 401 9.16 -58.28 -24.09
CA PRO A 401 8.72 -59.12 -25.17
C PRO A 401 7.20 -59.18 -25.13
N PHE A 402 6.52 -58.59 -26.10
CA PHE A 402 5.08 -58.82 -26.28
C PHE A 402 4.74 -59.04 -27.75
N HIS A 403 4.18 -60.24 -27.97
CA HIS A 403 3.46 -60.67 -29.16
C HIS A 403 2.08 -60.03 -29.23
#